data_AF-A0AAU5K4T3-F1
#
_entry.id   AF-A0AAU5K4T3-F1
#
_cell.length_a   1.000
_cell.length_b   1.000
_cell.length_c   1.000
_cell.angle_alpha   90.00
_cell.angle_beta   90.00
_cell.angle_gamma   90.00
#
_symmetry.space_group_name_H-M   'P 1'
#
loop_
_entity.id
_entity.type
_entity.pdbx_description
1 polymer ?
#
loop_
_entity_poly.entity_id
_entity_poly.type
_entity_poly.pdbx_seq_one_letter_code
_entity_poly.pdbx_strand_id
1 'polypeptide(L)'
;MSSAPKTSGVDLARQALLAAREAAKAKKTEARQKPKRRTTIVVRDGRAPLAFGTAIGMMMTERGLVAPAAGGSVLAQWETILAAAAPELAGHVRATAFDEESGRLDVVPDAPAYGTKVRWIAPRLIEAANSAVPNANVRAVHVLAPASRTVTTATSPAAAADPAPRPVVPAGPVKTRESASAGYHRALAAHRAVVSPRQEDPALAAAVVRQEEVRRELAATVFPDIEQDQEDEVPTSLEDVRAQQRQAAEAVRAAAIRRARAERAGQTGTPDVPVLRQVG
;
A
#
# COMPACT_ATOMS: atom_id res chain seq x y z
N MET A 1 -16.10 -60.87 -59.38
CA MET A 1 -16.22 -60.01 -58.18
C MET A 1 -15.22 -58.87 -58.33
N SER A 2 -15.69 -57.66 -58.64
CA SER A 2 -14.82 -56.53 -59.03
C SER A 2 -14.16 -55.91 -57.80
N SER A 3 -12.82 -55.91 -57.77
CA SER A 3 -11.99 -55.39 -56.68
C SER A 3 -11.94 -53.86 -56.73
N ALA A 4 -12.25 -53.21 -55.60
CA ALA A 4 -12.15 -51.76 -55.44
C ALA A 4 -10.71 -51.25 -55.70
N PRO A 5 -10.54 -50.09 -56.36
CA PRO A 5 -9.21 -49.54 -56.63
C PRO A 5 -8.59 -49.01 -55.33
N LYS A 6 -7.39 -49.50 -55.01
CA LYS A 6 -6.58 -49.04 -53.88
C LYS A 6 -6.31 -47.54 -54.05
N THR A 7 -6.84 -46.72 -53.16
CA THR A 7 -6.62 -45.27 -53.17
C THR A 7 -5.14 -44.97 -52.92
N SER A 8 -4.47 -44.46 -53.95
CA SER A 8 -3.07 -44.06 -53.86
C SER A 8 -2.92 -42.89 -52.88
N GLY A 9 -1.84 -42.85 -52.11
CA GLY A 9 -1.57 -41.75 -51.15
C GLY A 9 -1.56 -40.37 -51.81
N VAL A 10 -1.29 -40.31 -53.13
CA VAL A 10 -1.36 -39.09 -53.94
C VAL A 10 -2.81 -38.58 -54.06
N ASP A 11 -3.79 -39.48 -54.14
CA ASP A 11 -5.20 -39.10 -54.24
C ASP A 11 -5.74 -38.62 -52.88
N LEU A 12 -5.28 -39.21 -51.77
CA LEU A 12 -5.56 -38.72 -50.42
C LEU A 12 -4.98 -37.32 -50.20
N ALA A 13 -3.77 -37.04 -50.69
CA ALA A 13 -3.16 -35.71 -50.59
C ALA A 13 -3.97 -34.65 -51.37
N ARG A 14 -4.47 -35.00 -52.57
CA ARG A 14 -5.34 -34.11 -53.36
C ARG A 14 -6.67 -33.86 -52.66
N GLN A 15 -7.29 -34.88 -52.07
CA GLN A 15 -8.53 -34.74 -51.30
C GLN A 15 -8.32 -33.89 -50.03
N ALA A 16 -7.22 -34.10 -49.30
CA ALA A 16 -6.88 -33.31 -48.12
C ALA A 16 -6.65 -31.83 -48.45
N LEU A 17 -6.01 -31.52 -49.59
CA LEU A 17 -5.80 -30.14 -50.04
C LEU A 17 -7.12 -29.44 -50.38
N LEU A 18 -8.04 -30.15 -51.05
CA LEU A 18 -9.36 -29.61 -51.39
C LEU A 18 -10.20 -29.35 -50.12
N ALA A 19 -10.23 -30.31 -49.19
CA ALA A 19 -10.89 -30.15 -47.90
C ALA A 19 -10.31 -28.97 -47.09
N ALA A 20 -8.98 -28.80 -47.08
CA ALA A 20 -8.32 -27.67 -46.43
C ALA A 20 -8.68 -26.32 -47.08
N ARG A 21 -8.85 -26.28 -48.41
CA ARG A 21 -9.29 -25.07 -49.13
C ARG A 21 -10.73 -24.70 -48.82
N GLU A 22 -11.62 -25.69 -48.69
CA GLU A 22 -13.03 -25.45 -48.32
C GLU A 22 -13.15 -24.97 -46.87
N ALA A 23 -12.41 -25.59 -45.93
CA ALA A 23 -12.35 -25.13 -44.55
C ALA A 23 -11.81 -23.70 -44.42
N ALA A 24 -10.82 -23.32 -45.24
CA ALA A 24 -10.29 -21.96 -45.27
C ALA A 24 -11.28 -20.94 -45.86
N LYS A 25 -12.12 -21.35 -46.82
CA LYS A 25 -13.20 -20.50 -47.36
C LYS A 25 -14.32 -20.30 -46.33
N ALA A 26 -14.72 -21.36 -45.60
CA ALA A 26 -15.72 -21.26 -44.53
C ALA A 26 -15.27 -20.35 -43.38
N LYS A 27 -14.00 -20.43 -42.97
CA LYS A 27 -13.39 -19.55 -41.95
C LYS A 27 -13.21 -18.08 -42.38
N LYS A 28 -13.37 -17.75 -43.67
CA LYS A 28 -13.30 -16.36 -44.14
C LYS A 28 -14.59 -15.57 -43.85
N THR A 29 -15.71 -16.26 -43.64
CA THR A 29 -17.03 -15.69 -43.33
C THR A 29 -17.25 -15.44 -41.84
N GLU A 30 -16.54 -16.16 -40.97
CA GLU A 30 -16.43 -15.81 -39.56
C GLU A 30 -15.44 -14.64 -39.44
N ALA A 31 -15.96 -13.47 -39.07
CA ALA A 31 -15.26 -12.21 -39.05
C ALA A 31 -13.89 -12.31 -38.34
N ARG A 32 -12.82 -12.42 -39.13
CA ARG A 32 -11.45 -12.20 -38.69
C ARG A 32 -11.35 -10.74 -38.26
N GLN A 33 -11.58 -10.48 -36.97
CA GLN A 33 -11.16 -9.21 -36.37
C GLN A 33 -9.70 -9.03 -36.73
N LYS A 34 -9.41 -7.99 -37.51
CA LYS A 34 -8.03 -7.62 -37.87
C LYS A 34 -7.25 -7.52 -36.56
N PRO A 35 -6.15 -8.28 -36.37
CA PRO A 35 -5.28 -8.01 -35.25
C PRO A 35 -4.83 -6.56 -35.42
N LYS A 36 -5.26 -5.69 -34.50
CA LYS A 36 -4.83 -4.31 -34.43
C LYS A 36 -3.32 -4.37 -34.35
N ARG A 37 -2.63 -4.04 -35.43
CA ARG A 37 -1.17 -3.89 -35.44
C ARG A 37 -0.85 -2.81 -34.41
N ARG A 38 -0.56 -3.23 -33.19
CA ARG A 38 0.12 -2.41 -32.21
C ARG A 38 1.53 -2.25 -32.76
N THR A 39 1.75 -1.19 -33.50
CA THR A 39 3.08 -0.70 -33.80
C THR A 39 3.72 -0.42 -32.45
N THR A 40 4.47 -1.39 -31.94
CA THR A 40 5.27 -1.21 -30.74
C THR A 40 6.43 -0.34 -31.19
N ILE A 41 6.25 0.97 -31.08
CA ILE A 41 7.37 1.90 -31.20
C ILE A 41 8.21 1.60 -29.98
N VAL A 42 9.29 0.85 -30.17
CA VAL A 42 10.35 0.74 -29.19
C VAL A 42 11.00 2.11 -29.15
N VAL A 43 10.53 2.97 -28.24
CA VAL A 43 11.19 4.24 -27.91
C VAL A 43 12.41 3.88 -27.08
N ARG A 44 13.46 3.45 -27.77
CA ARG A 44 14.82 3.56 -27.26
C ARG A 44 15.25 4.99 -27.58
N ASP A 45 15.32 5.79 -26.52
CA ASP A 45 15.92 7.12 -26.41
C ASP A 45 14.90 8.17 -25.96
N GLY A 46 15.18 8.77 -24.79
CA GLY A 46 14.46 9.92 -24.22
C GLY A 46 14.63 11.23 -25.01
N ARG A 47 14.81 11.13 -26.33
CA ARG A 47 14.98 12.26 -27.27
C ARG A 47 13.93 12.29 -28.39
N ALA A 48 12.93 11.43 -28.37
CA ALA A 48 11.79 11.56 -29.30
C ALA A 48 10.80 12.61 -28.78
N PRO A 49 10.26 13.51 -29.63
CA PRO A 49 9.25 14.47 -29.20
C PRO A 49 8.00 13.73 -28.71
N LEU A 50 7.57 14.03 -27.47
CA LEU A 50 6.30 13.54 -26.95
C LEU A 50 5.17 14.10 -27.82
N ALA A 51 4.21 13.25 -28.18
CA ALA A 51 2.98 13.71 -28.80
C ALA A 51 2.35 14.77 -27.90
N PHE A 52 1.95 15.91 -28.46
CA PHE A 52 1.47 17.06 -27.70
C PHE A 52 0.36 16.72 -26.71
N GLY A 53 -0.57 15.84 -27.09
CA GLY A 53 -1.62 15.33 -26.20
C GLY A 53 -1.09 14.54 -25.00
N THR A 54 -0.02 13.76 -25.18
CA THR A 54 0.66 13.04 -24.09
C THR A 54 1.37 14.02 -23.16
N ALA A 55 2.04 15.04 -23.71
CA ALA A 55 2.71 16.07 -22.91
C ALA A 55 1.72 16.89 -22.07
N ILE A 56 0.55 17.24 -22.62
CA ILE A 56 -0.53 17.89 -21.86
C ILE A 56 -1.05 16.96 -20.77
N GLY A 57 -1.30 15.68 -21.06
CA GLY A 57 -1.74 14.71 -20.06
C GLY A 57 -0.73 14.54 -18.93
N MET A 58 0.56 14.49 -19.24
CA MET A 58 1.65 14.45 -18.25
C MET A 58 1.68 15.75 -17.43
N MET A 59 1.58 16.92 -18.06
CA MET A 59 1.56 18.20 -17.33
C MET A 59 0.34 18.34 -16.42
N MET A 60 -0.84 17.88 -16.86
CA MET A 60 -2.05 17.93 -16.03
C MET A 60 -1.99 16.95 -14.86
N THR A 61 -1.37 15.78 -15.03
CA THR A 61 -1.17 14.80 -13.96
C THR A 61 -0.09 15.26 -12.97
N GLU A 62 1.05 15.78 -13.45
CA GLU A 62 2.10 16.37 -12.62
C GLU A 62 1.60 17.56 -11.80
N ARG A 63 0.66 18.35 -12.34
CA ARG A 63 0.05 19.48 -11.63
C ARG A 63 -1.17 19.11 -10.79
N GLY A 64 -1.52 17.83 -10.68
CA GLY A 64 -2.70 17.37 -9.93
C GLY A 64 -4.03 17.92 -10.47
N LEU A 65 -4.05 18.42 -11.71
CA LEU A 65 -5.23 19.01 -12.35
C LEU A 65 -6.15 17.96 -12.96
N VAL A 66 -5.66 16.73 -13.16
CA VAL A 66 -6.52 15.56 -13.36
C VAL A 66 -6.85 15.01 -11.99
N ALA A 67 -7.89 15.54 -11.35
CA ALA A 67 -8.58 14.77 -10.32
C ALA A 67 -9.11 13.50 -11.03
N PRO A 68 -8.64 12.29 -10.67
CA PRO A 68 -9.13 11.09 -11.29
C PRO A 68 -10.62 10.99 -10.94
N ALA A 69 -11.51 11.29 -11.88
CA ALA A 69 -12.95 11.15 -11.65
C ALA A 69 -13.41 9.68 -11.46
N ALA A 70 -12.45 8.75 -11.30
CA ALA A 70 -12.64 7.32 -11.29
C ALA A 70 -13.06 6.79 -9.90
N GLY A 71 -12.66 7.41 -8.78
CA GLY A 71 -13.13 6.99 -7.46
C GLY A 71 -14.61 7.27 -7.25
N GLY A 72 -15.08 8.42 -7.74
CA GLY A 72 -16.50 8.78 -7.72
C GLY A 72 -17.38 7.85 -8.56
N SER A 73 -16.86 7.33 -9.68
CA SER A 73 -17.63 6.41 -10.53
C SER A 73 -17.71 4.99 -9.96
N VAL A 74 -16.71 4.50 -9.23
CA VAL A 74 -16.78 3.21 -8.51
C VAL A 74 -17.87 3.25 -7.43
N LEU A 75 -17.91 4.31 -6.64
CA LEU A 75 -18.94 4.46 -5.61
C LEU A 75 -20.34 4.59 -6.21
N ALA A 76 -20.48 5.35 -7.30
CA ALA A 76 -21.77 5.50 -8.00
C ALA A 76 -22.25 4.21 -8.67
N GLN A 77 -21.34 3.36 -9.16
CA GLN A 77 -21.66 2.10 -9.84
C GLN A 77 -21.58 0.87 -8.91
N TRP A 78 -21.41 1.08 -7.62
CA TRP A 78 -21.19 0.01 -6.64
C TRP A 78 -22.27 -1.08 -6.68
N GLU A 79 -23.55 -0.70 -6.76
CA GLU A 79 -24.66 -1.65 -6.84
C GLU A 79 -24.62 -2.48 -8.13
N THR A 80 -24.23 -1.88 -9.26
CA THR A 80 -24.06 -2.59 -10.54
C THR A 80 -22.89 -3.57 -10.49
N ILE A 81 -21.78 -3.17 -9.86
CA ILE A 81 -20.59 -4.03 -9.65
C ILE A 81 -20.94 -5.21 -8.74
N LEU A 82 -21.66 -4.96 -7.64
CA LEU A 82 -22.15 -6.01 -6.74
C LEU A 82 -23.11 -6.96 -7.45
N ALA A 83 -24.05 -6.46 -8.24
CA ALA A 83 -24.98 -7.30 -8.99
C ALA A 83 -24.26 -8.23 -9.98
N ALA A 84 -23.16 -7.77 -10.60
CA ALA A 84 -22.34 -8.58 -11.49
C ALA A 84 -21.45 -9.61 -10.77
N ALA A 85 -20.89 -9.25 -9.61
CA ALA A 85 -19.95 -10.10 -8.87
C ALA A 85 -20.65 -11.10 -7.94
N ALA A 86 -21.65 -10.64 -7.19
CA ALA A 86 -22.34 -11.38 -6.14
C ALA A 86 -23.74 -10.79 -5.86
N PRO A 87 -24.77 -11.16 -6.64
CA PRO A 87 -26.13 -10.63 -6.49
C PRO A 87 -26.74 -10.91 -5.11
N GLU A 88 -26.32 -11.98 -4.43
CA GLU A 88 -26.67 -12.30 -3.04
C GLU A 88 -26.27 -11.26 -1.97
N LEU A 89 -25.38 -10.32 -2.30
CA LEU A 89 -24.89 -9.27 -1.39
C LEU A 89 -25.49 -7.90 -1.69
N ALA A 90 -26.27 -7.79 -2.77
CA ALA A 90 -26.96 -6.57 -3.12
C ALA A 90 -27.87 -6.13 -1.96
N GLY A 91 -27.76 -4.86 -1.56
CA GLY A 91 -28.51 -4.29 -0.42
C GLY A 91 -27.96 -4.61 0.97
N HIS A 92 -27.01 -5.53 1.14
CA HIS A 92 -26.41 -5.85 2.44
C HIS A 92 -25.03 -5.23 2.66
N VAL A 93 -24.45 -4.65 1.61
CA VAL A 93 -23.06 -4.22 1.58
C VAL A 93 -22.96 -2.88 0.87
N ARG A 94 -22.45 -1.85 1.55
CA ARG A 94 -22.32 -0.49 1.01
C ARG A 94 -20.86 -0.05 0.89
N ALA A 95 -20.46 0.48 -0.26
CA ALA A 95 -19.19 1.16 -0.40
C ALA A 95 -19.23 2.54 0.28
N THR A 96 -18.22 2.84 1.09
CA THR A 96 -18.15 4.08 1.89
C THR A 96 -17.15 5.06 1.33
N ALA A 97 -15.97 4.57 0.94
CA ALA A 97 -14.90 5.40 0.41
C ALA A 97 -14.05 4.61 -0.59
N PHE A 98 -13.44 5.33 -1.52
CA PHE A 98 -12.42 4.79 -2.40
C PHE A 98 -11.17 5.67 -2.30
N ASP A 99 -10.04 5.03 -2.02
CA ASP A 99 -8.73 5.66 -1.97
C ASP A 99 -8.03 5.39 -3.30
N GLU A 100 -7.92 6.44 -4.13
CA GLU A 100 -7.40 6.37 -5.50
C GLU A 100 -5.89 6.12 -5.55
N GLU A 101 -5.15 6.57 -4.53
CA GLU A 101 -3.69 6.40 -4.49
C GLU A 101 -3.32 4.94 -4.16
N SER A 102 -4.02 4.35 -3.18
CA SER A 102 -3.79 2.94 -2.81
C SER A 102 -4.63 1.94 -3.62
N GLY A 103 -5.66 2.40 -4.33
CA GLY A 103 -6.65 1.56 -5.02
C GLY A 103 -7.51 0.75 -4.04
N ARG A 104 -7.70 1.26 -2.82
CA ARG A 104 -8.44 0.56 -1.74
C ARG A 104 -9.90 1.01 -1.72
N LEU A 105 -10.79 0.04 -1.82
CA LEU A 105 -12.24 0.25 -1.66
C LEU A 105 -12.68 -0.13 -0.26
N ASP A 106 -13.18 0.84 0.50
CA ASP A 106 -13.73 0.64 1.84
C ASP A 106 -15.22 0.30 1.77
N VAL A 107 -15.56 -0.84 2.38
CA VAL A 107 -16.89 -1.43 2.29
C VAL A 107 -17.41 -1.74 3.70
N VAL A 108 -18.65 -1.33 3.98
CA VAL A 108 -19.35 -1.58 5.24
C VAL A 108 -20.44 -2.62 5.00
N PRO A 109 -20.31 -3.83 5.60
CA PRO A 109 -21.38 -4.82 5.60
C PRO A 109 -22.42 -4.51 6.69
N ASP A 110 -23.67 -4.91 6.49
CA ASP A 110 -24.73 -4.80 7.51
C ASP A 110 -24.57 -5.82 8.65
N ALA A 111 -24.04 -7.01 8.35
CA ALA A 111 -23.78 -8.06 9.33
C ALA A 111 -22.37 -8.69 9.19
N PRO A 112 -21.80 -9.25 10.28
CA PRO A 112 -20.47 -9.90 10.23
C PRO A 112 -20.39 -11.06 9.23
N ALA A 113 -21.49 -11.80 9.04
CA ALA A 113 -21.57 -12.90 8.08
C ALA A 113 -21.34 -12.40 6.64
N TYR A 114 -21.97 -11.27 6.27
CA TYR A 114 -21.78 -10.64 4.97
C TYR A 114 -20.36 -10.09 4.82
N GLY A 115 -19.79 -9.52 5.88
CA GLY A 115 -18.39 -9.08 5.86
C GLY A 115 -17.41 -10.21 5.54
N THR A 116 -17.65 -11.40 6.10
CA THR A 116 -16.83 -12.59 5.81
C THR A 116 -16.99 -13.02 4.35
N LYS A 117 -18.22 -13.00 3.83
CA LYS A 117 -18.49 -13.33 2.44
C LYS A 117 -17.81 -12.36 1.48
N VAL A 118 -17.87 -11.05 1.73
CA VAL A 118 -17.17 -10.02 0.95
C VAL A 118 -15.67 -10.26 0.92
N ARG A 119 -15.05 -10.63 2.05
CA ARG A 119 -13.61 -10.95 2.10
C ARG A 119 -13.27 -12.16 1.22
N TRP A 120 -14.12 -13.18 1.20
CA TRP A 120 -13.91 -14.35 0.36
C TRP A 120 -13.98 -13.99 -1.13
N ILE A 121 -15.01 -13.28 -1.56
CA ILE A 121 -15.19 -12.92 -2.98
C ILE A 121 -14.39 -11.67 -3.41
N ALA A 122 -13.53 -11.14 -2.55
CA ALA A 122 -12.79 -9.91 -2.82
C ALA A 122 -12.05 -9.91 -4.18
N PRO A 123 -11.38 -10.99 -4.62
CA PRO A 123 -10.74 -11.02 -5.94
C PRO A 123 -11.72 -10.83 -7.10
N ARG A 124 -12.89 -11.49 -7.01
CA ARG A 124 -13.95 -11.39 -8.02
C ARG A 124 -14.59 -10.00 -8.03
N LEU A 125 -14.72 -9.38 -6.87
CA LEU A 125 -15.22 -8.02 -6.72
C LEU A 125 -14.25 -6.99 -7.32
N ILE A 126 -12.94 -7.19 -7.13
CA ILE A 126 -11.89 -6.36 -7.74
C ILE A 126 -11.94 -6.45 -9.27
N GLU A 127 -12.07 -7.66 -9.82
CA GLU A 127 -12.17 -7.88 -11.27
C GLU A 127 -13.44 -7.24 -11.85
N ALA A 128 -14.58 -7.40 -11.18
CA ALA A 128 -15.83 -6.77 -11.59
C ALA A 128 -15.75 -5.24 -11.52
N ALA A 129 -15.15 -4.68 -10.48
CA ALA A 129 -14.97 -3.24 -10.34
C ALA A 129 -14.07 -2.66 -11.44
N ASN A 130 -12.96 -3.32 -11.76
CA ASN A 130 -12.06 -2.90 -12.84
C ASN A 130 -12.67 -3.11 -14.23
N SER A 131 -13.58 -4.07 -14.40
CA SER A 131 -14.32 -4.27 -15.65
C SER A 131 -15.38 -3.19 -15.87
N ALA A 132 -16.08 -2.78 -14.80
CA ALA A 132 -17.07 -1.72 -14.85
C ALA A 132 -16.42 -0.33 -14.99
N VAL A 133 -15.31 -0.10 -14.29
CA VAL A 133 -14.56 1.16 -14.30
C VAL A 133 -13.07 0.90 -14.60
N PRO A 134 -12.66 0.84 -15.88
CA PRO A 134 -11.28 0.55 -16.27
C PRO A 134 -10.23 1.53 -15.71
N ASN A 135 -10.63 2.76 -15.39
CA ASN A 135 -9.73 3.80 -14.90
C ASN A 135 -9.61 3.84 -13.36
N ALA A 136 -10.39 3.05 -12.63
CA ALA A 136 -10.39 3.09 -11.17
C ALA A 136 -9.22 2.35 -10.54
N ASN A 137 -8.70 1.30 -11.19
CA ASN A 137 -7.59 0.49 -10.69
C ASN A 137 -7.79 0.05 -9.22
N VAL A 138 -8.92 -0.60 -8.92
CA VAL A 138 -9.16 -1.20 -7.61
C VAL A 138 -8.14 -2.33 -7.41
N ARG A 139 -7.40 -2.28 -6.30
CA ARG A 139 -6.35 -3.25 -5.93
C ARG A 139 -6.70 -4.05 -4.70
N ALA A 140 -7.43 -3.45 -3.75
CA ALA A 140 -7.78 -4.08 -2.50
C ALA A 140 -9.20 -3.71 -2.06
N VAL A 141 -9.88 -4.66 -1.42
CA VAL A 141 -11.18 -4.43 -0.78
C VAL A 141 -10.97 -4.52 0.72
N HIS A 142 -11.22 -3.43 1.42
CA HIS A 142 -11.11 -3.35 2.86
C HIS A 142 -12.51 -3.39 3.47
N VAL A 143 -12.77 -4.44 4.24
CA VAL A 143 -14.07 -4.65 4.89
C VAL A 143 -14.01 -4.08 6.29
N LEU A 144 -14.67 -2.94 6.45
CA LEU A 144 -14.87 -2.27 7.73
C LEU A 144 -15.75 -3.12 8.64
N ALA A 145 -15.62 -2.90 9.96
CA ALA A 145 -16.50 -3.54 10.92
C ALA A 145 -17.95 -3.18 10.57
N PRO A 146 -18.89 -4.15 10.57
CA PRO A 146 -20.30 -3.82 10.40
C PRO A 146 -20.66 -2.79 11.48
N ALA A 147 -21.42 -1.78 11.09
CA ALA A 147 -21.96 -0.85 12.07
C ALA A 147 -22.75 -1.70 13.06
N SER A 148 -22.17 -1.94 14.23
CA SER A 148 -22.86 -2.64 15.30
C SER A 148 -24.07 -1.79 15.58
N ARG A 149 -25.24 -2.26 15.11
CA ARG A 149 -26.51 -1.83 15.66
C ARG A 149 -26.34 -2.12 17.13
N THR A 150 -26.18 -1.06 17.92
CA THR A 150 -26.02 -1.14 19.36
C THR A 150 -27.18 -1.98 19.88
N VAL A 151 -26.91 -3.26 20.13
CA VAL A 151 -27.81 -4.12 20.86
C VAL A 151 -27.69 -3.60 22.28
N THR A 152 -28.51 -2.60 22.59
CA THR A 152 -28.87 -2.28 23.96
C THR A 152 -29.51 -3.54 24.52
N THR A 153 -28.69 -4.39 25.13
CA THR A 153 -29.15 -5.40 26.06
C THR A 153 -29.99 -4.68 27.11
N ALA A 154 -31.26 -5.04 27.16
CA ALA A 154 -32.30 -4.35 27.90
C ALA A 154 -31.98 -4.17 29.38
N THR A 155 -32.32 -2.99 29.90
CA THR A 155 -32.90 -2.85 31.25
C THR A 155 -34.24 -2.15 31.05
N SER A 156 -35.24 -2.64 31.80
CA SER A 156 -36.68 -2.37 31.77
C SER A 156 -37.15 -0.92 31.53
N PRO A 157 -38.44 -0.74 31.13
CA PRO A 157 -38.98 0.53 30.65
C PRO A 157 -39.23 1.47 31.82
N ALA A 158 -38.70 2.69 31.73
CA ALA A 158 -39.13 3.78 32.59
C ALA A 158 -39.02 5.10 31.82
N ALA A 159 -40.17 5.78 31.75
CA ALA A 159 -40.37 7.20 31.52
C ALA A 159 -39.88 7.79 30.19
N ALA A 160 -40.88 8.08 29.34
CA ALA A 160 -40.86 9.28 28.54
C ALA A 160 -40.65 10.50 29.46
N ALA A 161 -39.54 11.21 29.28
CA ALA A 161 -39.37 12.58 29.74
C ALA A 161 -38.39 13.29 28.78
N ASP A 162 -38.76 14.53 28.45
CA ASP A 162 -38.07 15.50 27.60
C ASP A 162 -36.55 15.60 27.86
N PRO A 163 -35.71 15.92 26.84
CA PRO A 163 -34.28 16.04 27.02
C PRO A 163 -33.93 17.40 27.64
N ALA A 164 -33.69 17.41 28.96
CA ALA A 164 -32.99 18.53 29.60
C ALA A 164 -31.49 18.57 29.14
N PRO A 165 -30.90 19.76 29.00
CA PRO A 165 -29.52 19.91 28.53
C PRO A 165 -28.53 19.26 29.52
N ARG A 166 -27.72 18.31 29.02
CA ARG A 166 -26.74 17.59 29.84
C ARG A 166 -25.61 18.55 30.26
N PRO A 167 -25.20 18.55 31.54
CA PRO A 167 -23.98 19.24 31.95
C PRO A 167 -22.77 18.55 31.32
N VAL A 168 -21.85 19.36 30.80
CA VAL A 168 -20.56 18.90 30.25
C VAL A 168 -19.73 18.36 31.42
N VAL A 169 -19.66 17.05 31.55
CA VAL A 169 -18.79 16.38 32.52
C VAL A 169 -17.35 16.54 32.01
N PRO A 170 -16.41 17.08 32.81
CA PRO A 170 -15.01 17.17 32.38
C PRO A 170 -14.49 15.76 32.10
N ALA A 171 -13.82 15.58 30.96
CA ALA A 171 -13.20 14.32 30.60
C ALA A 171 -12.28 13.86 31.75
N GLY A 172 -12.66 12.76 32.41
CA GLY A 172 -11.85 12.18 33.48
C GLY A 172 -10.44 11.82 32.96
N PRO A 173 -9.46 11.64 33.87
CA PRO A 173 -8.09 11.33 33.49
C PRO A 173 -8.06 10.12 32.55
N VAL A 174 -7.30 10.25 31.46
CA VAL A 174 -7.16 9.20 30.44
C VAL A 174 -6.71 7.93 31.14
N LYS A 175 -7.55 6.89 31.09
CA LYS A 175 -7.21 5.59 31.67
C LYS A 175 -6.08 5.00 30.84
N THR A 176 -4.84 5.08 31.36
CA THR A 176 -3.70 4.39 30.78
C THR A 176 -3.83 2.90 31.06
N ARG A 177 -2.97 2.09 30.43
CA ARG A 177 -2.98 0.63 30.61
C ARG A 177 -2.80 0.25 32.09
N GLU A 178 -2.04 1.04 32.82
CA GLU A 178 -1.72 0.88 34.23
C GLU A 178 -2.90 1.27 35.12
N SER A 179 -3.66 2.31 34.76
CA SER A 179 -4.81 2.80 35.53
C SER A 179 -6.17 2.25 35.04
N ALA A 180 -6.14 1.19 34.23
CA ALA A 180 -7.35 0.56 33.70
C ALA A 180 -8.13 -0.19 34.79
N SER A 181 -9.36 -0.62 34.47
CA SER A 181 -10.21 -1.34 35.43
C SER A 181 -9.60 -2.71 35.79
N ALA A 182 -9.90 -3.20 37.00
CA ALA A 182 -9.41 -4.51 37.45
C ALA A 182 -9.83 -5.67 36.51
N GLY A 183 -11.01 -5.58 35.88
CA GLY A 183 -11.47 -6.54 34.89
C GLY A 183 -10.59 -6.57 33.62
N TYR A 184 -10.09 -5.40 33.18
CA TYR A 184 -9.17 -5.31 32.05
C TYR A 184 -7.82 -5.98 32.38
N HIS A 185 -7.27 -5.74 33.57
CA HIS A 185 -6.03 -6.41 33.98
C HIS A 185 -6.20 -7.93 34.09
N ARG A 186 -7.35 -8.41 34.57
CA ARG A 186 -7.66 -9.85 34.63
C ARG A 186 -7.72 -10.47 33.23
N ALA A 187 -8.39 -9.81 32.29
CA ALA A 187 -8.46 -10.26 30.90
C ALA A 187 -7.08 -10.26 30.22
N LEU A 188 -6.27 -9.22 30.48
CA LEU A 188 -4.91 -9.12 29.95
C LEU A 188 -3.99 -10.21 30.51
N ALA A 189 -4.09 -10.52 31.81
CA ALA A 189 -3.35 -11.60 32.44
C ALA A 189 -3.76 -12.97 31.86
N ALA A 190 -5.06 -13.22 31.69
CA ALA A 190 -5.55 -14.46 31.07
C ALA A 190 -5.06 -14.59 29.63
N HIS A 191 -5.12 -13.53 28.83
CA HIS A 191 -4.59 -13.52 27.46
C HIS A 191 -3.09 -13.80 27.43
N ARG A 192 -2.31 -13.18 28.32
CA ARG A 192 -0.86 -13.43 28.44
C ARG A 192 -0.54 -14.85 28.90
N ALA A 193 -1.38 -15.47 29.74
CA ALA A 193 -1.18 -16.84 30.18
C ALA A 193 -1.42 -17.86 29.05
N VAL A 194 -2.30 -17.55 28.09
CA VAL A 194 -2.53 -18.40 26.91
C VAL A 194 -1.39 -18.29 25.90
N VAL A 195 -0.78 -17.11 25.78
CA VAL A 195 0.39 -16.91 24.93
C VAL A 195 1.61 -17.45 25.67
N SER A 196 1.99 -18.69 25.35
CA SER A 196 3.26 -19.24 25.84
C SER A 196 4.41 -18.32 25.41
N PRO A 197 5.34 -17.96 26.31
CA PRO A 197 6.52 -17.23 25.91
C PRO A 197 7.23 -18.06 24.84
N ARG A 198 7.55 -17.41 23.71
CA ARG A 198 8.29 -18.05 22.62
C ARG A 198 9.64 -18.48 23.19
N GLN A 199 9.79 -19.78 23.44
CA GLN A 199 11.06 -20.32 23.89
C GLN A 199 12.02 -20.25 22.71
N GLU A 200 12.98 -19.33 22.77
CA GLU A 200 14.02 -19.22 21.77
C GLU A 200 14.91 -20.47 21.86
N ASP A 201 15.14 -21.11 20.70
CA ASP A 201 16.02 -22.26 20.63
C ASP A 201 17.44 -21.81 21.00
N PRO A 202 18.10 -22.44 22.00
CA PRO A 202 19.47 -22.07 22.39
C PRO A 202 20.45 -22.16 21.21
N ALA A 203 20.21 -23.04 20.24
CA ALA A 203 21.03 -23.12 19.03
C ALA A 203 20.87 -21.88 18.13
N LEU A 204 19.66 -21.32 18.06
CA LEU A 204 19.38 -20.08 17.33
C LEU A 204 20.02 -18.88 18.03
N ALA A 205 19.91 -18.80 19.35
CA ALA A 205 20.56 -17.75 20.14
C ALA A 205 22.08 -17.76 19.93
N ALA A 206 22.70 -18.94 20.00
CA ALA A 206 24.13 -19.10 19.71
C ALA A 206 24.49 -18.76 18.26
N ALA A 207 23.61 -19.02 17.29
CA ALA A 207 23.82 -18.64 15.90
C ALA A 207 23.79 -17.12 15.70
N VAL A 208 22.87 -16.42 16.37
CA VAL A 208 22.79 -14.95 16.33
C VAL A 208 24.04 -14.31 16.93
N VAL A 209 24.53 -14.82 18.06
CA VAL A 209 25.78 -14.34 18.67
C VAL A 209 26.95 -14.51 17.70
N ARG A 210 27.12 -15.71 17.10
CA ARG A 210 28.17 -15.95 16.10
C ARG A 210 28.05 -15.05 14.88
N GLN A 211 26.83 -14.82 14.40
CA GLN A 211 26.60 -13.93 13.26
C GLN A 211 27.00 -12.48 13.58
N GLU A 212 26.70 -12.02 14.80
CA GLU A 212 27.05 -10.69 15.26
C GLU A 212 28.56 -10.52 15.45
N GLU A 213 29.24 -11.54 15.95
CA GLU A 213 30.71 -11.58 16.03
C GLU A 213 31.35 -11.46 14.64
N VAL A 214 30.91 -12.29 13.67
CA VAL A 214 31.39 -12.21 12.28
C VAL A 214 31.09 -10.85 11.66
N ARG A 215 29.93 -10.27 11.93
CA ARG A 215 29.56 -8.93 11.45
C ARG A 215 30.52 -7.87 11.99
N ARG A 216 30.90 -7.95 13.27
CA ARG A 216 31.84 -7.03 13.91
C ARG A 216 33.27 -7.19 13.38
N GLU A 217 33.74 -8.41 13.21
CA GLU A 217 35.06 -8.67 12.61
C GLU A 217 35.15 -8.14 11.16
N LEU A 218 34.08 -8.35 10.38
CA LEU A 218 33.98 -7.79 9.03
C LEU A 218 33.94 -6.25 9.08
N ALA A 219 33.19 -5.67 10.00
CA ALA A 219 33.11 -4.22 10.17
C ALA A 219 34.48 -3.62 10.51
N ALA A 220 35.24 -4.24 11.42
CA ALA A 220 36.59 -3.81 11.78
C ALA A 220 37.58 -3.91 10.59
N THR A 221 37.38 -4.89 9.71
CA THR A 221 38.22 -5.06 8.52
C THR A 221 37.87 -4.07 7.40
N VAL A 222 36.57 -3.78 7.22
CA VAL A 222 36.07 -2.92 6.13
C VAL A 222 36.11 -1.44 6.52
N PHE A 223 35.97 -1.13 7.81
CA PHE A 223 35.89 0.24 8.34
C PHE A 223 36.85 0.44 9.54
N PRO A 224 38.18 0.39 9.33
CA PRO A 224 39.15 0.53 10.41
C PRO A 224 39.12 1.91 11.11
N ASP A 225 38.63 2.96 10.45
CA ASP A 225 38.65 4.34 10.96
C ASP A 225 37.39 4.75 11.75
N ILE A 226 36.38 3.88 11.89
CA ILE A 226 35.11 4.28 12.56
C ILE A 226 35.18 4.13 14.08
N GLU A 227 36.05 3.27 14.61
CA GLU A 227 36.10 2.99 16.05
C GLU A 227 37.04 3.93 16.82
N GLN A 228 37.95 4.66 16.16
CA GLN A 228 38.92 5.51 16.88
C GLN A 228 38.40 6.90 17.28
N ASP A 229 37.29 7.38 16.72
CA ASP A 229 36.77 8.74 16.96
C ASP A 229 35.46 8.77 17.78
N GLN A 230 34.94 7.63 18.25
CA GLN A 230 33.61 7.55 18.88
C GLN A 230 33.55 6.88 20.27
N GLU A 231 34.69 6.50 20.84
CA GLU A 231 34.72 5.83 22.16
C GLU A 231 34.57 6.80 23.34
N ASP A 232 34.77 8.11 23.16
CA ASP A 232 34.83 9.04 24.30
C ASP A 232 33.49 9.60 24.79
N GLU A 233 32.35 9.40 24.10
CA GLU A 233 31.06 9.86 24.66
C GLU A 233 29.84 9.20 24.00
N VAL A 234 29.68 7.88 24.16
CA VAL A 234 28.39 7.24 23.81
C VAL A 234 27.38 7.61 24.89
N PRO A 235 26.34 8.43 24.60
CA PRO A 235 25.43 8.86 25.65
C PRO A 235 24.62 7.64 26.12
N THR A 236 24.85 7.22 27.35
CA THR A 236 24.24 6.02 27.93
C THR A 236 22.73 6.13 28.12
N SER A 237 22.16 7.34 27.98
CA SER A 237 20.73 7.63 28.10
C SER A 237 20.19 8.43 26.93
N LEU A 238 18.96 8.10 26.52
CA LEU A 238 18.18 8.86 25.54
C LEU A 238 18.03 10.34 25.92
N GLU A 239 18.01 10.64 27.22
CA GLU A 239 17.90 12.00 27.72
C GLU A 239 19.18 12.81 27.44
N ASP A 240 20.34 12.17 27.56
CA ASP A 240 21.65 12.77 27.29
C ASP A 240 21.82 13.04 25.80
N VAL A 241 21.43 12.08 24.93
CA VAL A 241 21.37 12.28 23.47
C VAL A 241 20.52 13.51 23.13
N ARG A 242 19.35 13.64 23.77
CA ARG A 242 18.44 14.78 23.54
C ARG A 242 18.99 16.10 24.10
N ALA A 243 19.77 16.07 25.18
CA ALA A 243 20.44 17.25 25.72
C ALA A 243 21.55 17.71 24.77
N GLN A 244 22.37 16.78 24.28
CA GLN A 244 23.46 17.04 23.34
C GLN A 244 22.92 17.61 22.01
N GLN A 245 21.84 17.05 21.47
CA GLN A 245 21.18 17.59 20.27
C GLN A 245 20.66 19.02 20.47
N ARG A 246 20.11 19.33 21.64
CA ARG A 246 19.65 20.70 21.97
C ARG A 246 20.84 21.67 22.02
N GLN A 247 21.93 21.28 22.65
CA GLN A 247 23.15 22.09 22.72
C GLN A 247 23.77 22.32 21.33
N ALA A 248 23.81 21.29 20.48
CA ALA A 248 24.28 21.43 19.10
C ALA A 248 23.40 22.40 18.28
N ALA A 249 22.08 22.29 18.41
CA ALA A 249 21.14 23.20 17.74
C ALA A 249 21.28 24.65 18.25
N GLU A 250 21.49 24.84 19.55
CA GLU A 250 21.76 26.15 20.14
C GLU A 250 23.09 26.75 19.68
N ALA A 251 24.15 25.94 19.56
CA ALA A 251 25.43 26.38 19.04
C ALA A 251 25.33 26.86 17.59
N VAL A 252 24.62 26.11 16.74
CA VAL A 252 24.31 26.50 15.35
C VAL A 252 23.49 27.79 15.31
N ARG A 253 22.45 27.89 16.15
CA ARG A 253 21.61 29.10 16.24
C ARG A 253 22.43 30.32 16.68
N ALA A 254 23.31 30.16 17.66
CA ALA A 254 24.20 31.22 18.14
C ALA A 254 25.21 31.65 17.06
N ALA A 255 25.79 30.70 16.32
CA ALA A 255 26.67 31.00 15.19
C ALA A 255 25.94 31.74 14.07
N ALA A 256 24.72 31.34 13.72
CA ALA A 256 23.89 32.02 12.75
C ALA A 256 23.55 33.46 13.17
N ILE A 257 23.24 33.69 14.46
CA ILE A 257 23.00 35.04 14.99
C ILE A 257 24.27 35.91 14.91
N ARG A 258 25.43 35.36 15.28
CA ARG A 258 26.71 36.09 15.15
C ARG A 258 27.00 36.45 13.70
N ARG A 259 26.79 35.53 12.77
CA ARG A 259 26.95 35.76 11.33
C ARG A 259 25.99 36.83 10.81
N ALA A 260 24.71 36.76 11.14
CA ALA A 260 23.73 37.76 10.75
C ALA A 260 24.06 39.16 11.31
N ARG A 261 24.67 39.24 12.49
CA ARG A 261 25.17 40.51 13.05
C ARG A 261 26.40 41.02 12.32
N ALA A 262 27.35 40.15 11.95
CA ALA A 262 28.54 40.51 11.18
C ALA A 262 28.18 40.99 9.76
N GLU A 263 27.22 40.32 9.11
CA GLU A 263 26.70 40.71 7.80
C GLU A 263 25.97 42.08 7.87
N ARG A 264 25.18 42.33 8.93
CA ARG A 264 24.55 43.64 9.16
C ARG A 264 25.56 44.76 9.49
N ALA A 265 26.71 44.42 10.07
CA ALA A 265 27.79 45.36 10.35
C ALA A 265 28.68 45.65 9.11
N GLY A 266 28.34 45.10 7.94
CA GLY A 266 29.06 45.36 6.69
C GLY A 266 30.43 44.66 6.59
N GLN A 267 30.72 43.70 7.47
CA GLN A 267 31.96 42.92 7.43
C GLN A 267 31.78 41.68 6.56
N THR A 268 31.77 41.86 5.24
CA THR A 268 31.99 40.77 4.29
C THR A 268 33.48 40.47 4.23
N GLY A 269 33.99 39.76 5.24
CA GLY A 269 35.30 39.13 5.17
C GLY A 269 35.27 37.98 4.17
N THR A 270 36.10 38.06 3.13
CA THR A 270 36.39 36.99 2.18
C THR A 270 36.77 35.70 2.92
N PRO A 271 36.33 34.52 2.45
CA PRO A 271 36.61 33.26 3.14
C PRO A 271 38.09 32.92 3.08
N ASP A 272 38.76 32.84 4.23
CA ASP A 272 39.99 32.06 4.38
C ASP A 272 39.57 30.58 4.45
N VAL A 273 39.69 29.91 3.30
CA VAL A 273 39.43 28.47 3.18
C VAL A 273 40.69 27.76 3.69
N PRO A 274 40.63 26.94 4.76
CA PRO A 274 41.79 26.17 5.17
C PRO A 274 42.12 25.16 4.07
N VAL A 275 43.24 25.38 3.39
CA VAL A 275 43.83 24.44 2.44
C VAL A 275 44.25 23.19 3.19
N LEU A 276 43.54 22.09 2.94
CA LEU A 276 43.99 20.74 3.25
C LEU A 276 45.31 20.48 2.53
N ARG A 277 46.40 20.51 3.31
CA ARG A 277 47.74 20.13 2.87
C ARG A 277 47.76 18.62 2.66
N GLN A 278 47.78 18.19 1.40
CA GLN A 278 48.17 16.83 1.02
C GLN A 278 49.55 16.53 1.62
N VAL A 279 49.62 15.51 2.47
CA VAL A 279 50.87 14.89 2.92
C VAL A 279 51.06 13.64 2.06
N GLY A 280 52.22 13.55 1.42
CA GLY A 280 52.69 12.35 0.72
C GLY A 280 53.39 11.36 1.63
#